data_AF-A0A0F3RH09-F1
#
_entry.id   AF-A0A0F3RH09-F1
#
_cell.length_a   1.000
_cell.length_b   1.000
_cell.length_c   1.000
_cell.angle_alpha   90.00
_cell.angle_beta   90.00
_cell.angle_gamma   90.00
#
_symmetry.space_group_name_H-M   'P 1'
#
loop_
_entity.id
_entity.type
_entity.pdbx_description
1 polymer ?
#
loop_
_entity_poly.entity_id
_entity_poly.type
_entity_poly.pdbx_seq_one_letter_code
_entity_poly.pdbx_strand_id
1 'polypeptide(L)'
;MINWGEPLILIDGDDEDQVAWAKSRPGKIVLVNRNPIELSNLLGRHVFFDQLGFLSTKFKIQAVPAIIEQQNNVLKISEVSTY
;
A
#
# COMPACT_ATOMS: atom_id res chain seq x y z
N MET A 1 -24.89 -2.96 -0.97
CA MET A 1 -23.69 -2.48 -1.69
C MET A 1 -22.47 -2.95 -0.91
N ILE A 2 -21.56 -3.66 -1.56
CA ILE A 2 -20.24 -3.95 -0.97
C ILE A 2 -19.43 -2.66 -1.09
N ASN A 3 -18.84 -2.20 0.02
CA ASN A 3 -17.99 -1.01 0.05
C ASN A 3 -16.63 -1.42 0.65
N TRP A 4 -15.59 -1.30 -0.16
CA TRP A 4 -14.20 -1.57 0.22
C TRP A 4 -13.60 -0.49 1.11
N GLY A 5 -14.08 0.75 0.97
CA GLY A 5 -13.51 1.92 1.60
C GLY A 5 -12.35 2.52 0.79
N GLU A 6 -11.41 3.13 1.51
CA GLU A 6 -10.24 3.77 0.90
C GLU A 6 -9.32 2.75 0.21
N PRO A 7 -8.66 3.13 -0.91
CA PRO A 7 -7.64 2.30 -1.54
C PRO A 7 -6.55 1.86 -0.55
N LEU A 8 -6.03 0.65 -0.73
CA LEU A 8 -4.80 0.22 -0.05
C LEU A 8 -3.63 0.45 -0.99
N ILE A 9 -2.57 1.06 -0.47
CA ILE A 9 -1.35 1.37 -1.21
C ILE A 9 -0.22 0.58 -0.55
N LEU A 10 0.21 -0.49 -1.19
CA LEU A 10 1.31 -1.33 -0.72
C LEU A 10 2.63 -0.75 -1.25
N ILE A 11 3.60 -0.53 -0.36
CA ILE A 11 4.95 -0.06 -0.69
C ILE A 11 6.01 -0.81 0.10
N ASP A 12 7.23 -0.84 -0.42
CA ASP A 12 8.42 -1.08 0.38
C ASP A 12 8.72 0.16 1.23
N GLY A 13 8.73 0.01 2.56
CA GLY A 13 8.97 1.14 3.47
C GLY A 13 10.43 1.56 3.53
N ASP A 14 11.36 0.71 3.11
CA ASP A 14 12.80 0.99 3.05
C ASP A 14 13.20 1.68 1.73
N ASP A 15 12.32 1.69 0.73
CA ASP A 15 12.50 2.41 -0.53
C ASP A 15 11.96 3.86 -0.42
N GLU A 16 12.87 4.83 -0.36
CA GLU A 16 12.52 6.24 -0.19
C GLU A 16 11.71 6.81 -1.35
N ASP A 17 11.92 6.33 -2.57
CA ASP A 17 11.18 6.78 -3.75
C ASP A 17 9.73 6.29 -3.69
N GLN A 18 9.51 5.05 -3.25
CA GLN A 18 8.16 4.53 -3.01
C GLN A 18 7.45 5.25 -1.87
N VAL A 19 8.17 5.56 -0.78
CA VAL A 19 7.64 6.35 0.34
C VAL A 19 7.21 7.75 -0.12
N ALA A 20 8.06 8.44 -0.90
CA ALA A 20 7.75 9.75 -1.46
C ALA A 20 6.55 9.68 -2.43
N TRP A 21 6.52 8.66 -3.29
CA TRP A 21 5.43 8.40 -4.22
C TRP A 21 4.09 8.17 -3.51
N ALA A 22 4.07 7.40 -2.42
CA ALA A 22 2.86 7.11 -1.66
C ALA A 22 2.37 8.28 -0.82
N LYS A 23 3.29 9.15 -0.34
CA LYS A 23 2.95 10.29 0.52
C LYS A 23 1.93 11.24 -0.09
N SER A 24 1.97 11.43 -1.41
CA SER A 24 1.06 12.32 -2.14
C SER A 24 -0.29 11.70 -2.51
N ARG A 25 -0.49 10.41 -2.23
CA ARG A 25 -1.67 9.65 -2.71
C ARG A 25 -2.74 9.47 -1.63
N PRO A 26 -4.03 9.62 -1.98
CA PRO A 26 -5.12 9.28 -1.07
C PRO A 26 -5.21 7.75 -0.91
N GLY A 27 -5.52 7.27 0.29
CA GLY A 27 -5.59 5.82 0.59
C GLY A 27 -4.65 5.37 1.71
N LYS A 28 -4.91 4.18 2.27
CA LYS A 28 -4.16 3.64 3.41
C LYS A 28 -2.83 3.08 2.93
N ILE A 29 -1.74 3.58 3.49
CA ILE A 29 -0.40 3.07 3.22
C ILE A 29 -0.20 1.77 4.00
N VAL A 30 0.21 0.73 3.31
CA VAL A 30 0.49 -0.60 3.85
C VAL A 30 1.93 -0.94 3.49
N LEU A 31 2.76 -1.23 4.49
CA LEU A 31 4.17 -1.51 4.27
C LEU A 31 4.42 -3.01 4.15
N VAL A 32 5.25 -3.42 3.20
CA VAL A 32 5.75 -4.80 3.10
C VAL A 32 7.06 -5.01 3.87
N ASN A 33 7.84 -3.93 4.04
CA ASN A 33 9.10 -3.85 4.76
C ASN A 33 9.15 -2.58 5.62
N ARG A 34 10.12 -2.49 6.55
CA ARG A 34 10.31 -1.43 7.58
C ARG A 34 9.36 -1.42 8.77
N ASN A 35 9.83 -0.88 9.89
CA ASN A 35 9.02 -0.67 11.09
C ASN A 35 7.88 0.37 10.83
N PRO A 36 6.61 0.00 11.02
CA PRO A 36 5.47 0.89 10.76
C PRO A 36 5.41 2.10 11.71
N ILE A 37 5.91 1.99 12.94
CA ILE A 37 5.88 3.10 13.91
C ILE A 37 6.80 4.24 13.45
N GLU A 38 8.01 3.88 13.00
CA GLU A 38 8.99 4.86 12.51
C GLU A 38 8.46 5.61 11.30
N LEU A 39 7.90 4.88 10.33
CA LEU A 39 7.39 5.50 9.11
C LEU A 39 6.10 6.30 9.36
N SER A 40 5.24 5.85 10.27
CA SER A 40 4.05 6.62 10.70
C SER A 40 4.46 7.99 11.26
N ASN A 41 5.51 8.02 12.09
CA ASN A 41 6.03 9.26 12.66
C ASN A 41 6.64 10.17 11.59
N LEU A 42 7.40 9.61 10.65
CA LEU A 42 8.00 10.37 9.54
C LEU A 42 6.94 11.00 8.61
N LEU A 43 5.88 10.25 8.30
CA LEU A 43 4.84 10.69 7.38
C LEU A 43 3.77 11.57 8.05
N GLY A 44 3.69 11.57 9.39
CA GLY A 44 2.60 12.22 10.12
C GLY A 44 1.22 11.63 9.77
N ARG A 45 1.20 10.35 9.38
CA ARG A 45 0.03 9.65 8.84
C ARG A 45 0.03 8.22 9.33
N HIS A 46 -1.14 7.68 9.63
CA HIS A 46 -1.29 6.25 9.93
C HIS A 46 -0.83 5.38 8.77
N VAL A 47 0.02 4.40 9.08
CA VAL A 47 0.43 3.33 8.17
C VAL A 47 0.07 1.97 8.77
N PHE A 48 -0.14 1.00 7.91
CA PHE A 48 -0.40 -0.39 8.24
C PHE A 48 0.78 -1.25 7.78
N PHE A 49 0.80 -2.53 8.18
CA PHE A 49 1.84 -3.46 7.81
C PHE A 49 1.22 -4.72 7.21
N ASP A 50 1.76 -5.20 6.09
CA ASP A 50 1.38 -6.47 5.48
C ASP A 50 2.06 -7.62 6.23
N GLN A 51 1.59 -7.85 7.46
CA GLN A 51 2.18 -8.84 8.35
C GLN A 51 2.18 -10.23 7.71
N LEU A 52 3.36 -10.84 7.65
CA LEU A 52 3.58 -12.15 7.04
C LEU A 52 3.16 -12.22 5.56
N GLY A 53 3.08 -11.09 4.86
CA GLY A 53 2.73 -11.03 3.45
C GLY A 53 1.29 -11.45 3.15
N PHE A 54 0.35 -11.26 4.08
CA PHE A 54 -1.03 -11.73 3.93
C PHE A 54 -1.74 -11.12 2.71
N LEU A 55 -1.69 -9.80 2.55
CA LEU A 55 -2.35 -9.07 1.46
C LEU A 55 -1.63 -9.32 0.14
N SER A 56 -0.31 -9.20 0.12
CA SER A 56 0.50 -9.47 -1.09
C SER A 56 0.27 -10.89 -1.61
N THR A 57 0.23 -11.89 -0.73
CA THR A 57 -0.10 -13.27 -1.10
C THR A 57 -1.54 -13.43 -1.58
N LYS A 58 -2.51 -12.89 -0.83
CA LYS A 58 -3.95 -13.02 -1.13
C LYS A 58 -4.30 -12.40 -2.48
N PHE A 59 -3.70 -11.27 -2.81
CA PHE A 59 -3.95 -10.54 -4.06
C PHE A 59 -2.96 -10.86 -5.17
N LYS A 60 -2.03 -11.80 -4.92
CA LYS A 60 -1.00 -12.24 -5.86
C LYS A 60 -0.13 -11.09 -6.40
N ILE A 61 0.13 -10.10 -5.56
CA ILE A 61 0.98 -8.96 -5.89
C ILE A 61 2.41 -9.46 -6.05
N GLN A 62 3.01 -9.21 -7.21
CA GLN A 62 4.38 -9.63 -7.53
C GLN A 62 5.42 -8.53 -7.24
N ALA A 63 5.03 -7.27 -7.40
CA ALA A 63 5.87 -6.11 -7.14
C ALA A 63 5.12 -4.98 -6.43
N VAL A 64 5.87 -4.20 -5.64
CA VAL A 64 5.44 -2.93 -5.08
C VAL A 64 6.21 -1.78 -5.74
N PRO A 65 5.61 -0.58 -5.87
CA PRO A 65 4.31 -0.18 -5.33
C PRO A 65 3.09 -0.85 -5.97
N ALA A 66 2.06 -1.13 -5.18
CA ALA A 66 0.80 -1.67 -5.66
C ALA A 66 -0.41 -0.94 -5.06
N ILE A 67 -1.49 -0.80 -5.83
CA ILE A 67 -2.75 -0.17 -5.41
C ILE A 67 -3.87 -1.20 -5.51
N ILE A 68 -4.65 -1.34 -4.43
CA ILE A 68 -5.88 -2.13 -4.38
C ILE A 68 -7.04 -1.18 -4.15
N GLU A 69 -7.90 -1.02 -5.16
CA GLU A 69 -9.05 -0.11 -5.12
C GLU A 69 -10.31 -0.79 -5.61
N GLN A 70 -11.46 -0.36 -5.12
CA GLN A 70 -12.74 -0.85 -5.62
C GLN A 70 -13.10 -0.15 -6.93
N GLN A 71 -13.40 -0.95 -7.95
CA GLN A 71 -13.99 -0.49 -9.20
C GLN A 71 -15.32 -1.20 -9.40
N ASN A 72 -16.43 -0.47 -9.22
CA ASN A 72 -17.78 -1.04 -9.20
C ASN A 72 -17.90 -2.16 -8.14
N ASN A 73 -18.14 -3.41 -8.56
CA ASN A 73 -18.31 -4.56 -7.67
C ASN A 73 -17.07 -5.48 -7.64
N VAL A 74 -15.93 -5.01 -8.17
CA VAL A 74 -14.67 -5.76 -8.18
C VAL A 74 -13.54 -4.94 -7.54
N LEU A 75 -12.46 -5.61 -7.16
CA LEU A 75 -11.21 -4.96 -6.80
C LEU A 75 -10.31 -4.91 -8.02
N LYS A 76 -9.80 -3.72 -8.32
CA LYS A 76 -8.72 -3.51 -9.27
C LYS A 76 -7.41 -3.49 -8.48
N ILE A 77 -6.48 -4.32 -8.92
CA ILE A 77 -5.11 -4.37 -8.40
C ILE A 77 -4.19 -3.84 -9.49
N SER A 78 -3.30 -2.91 -9.15
CA SER A 78 -2.34 -2.32 -10.10
C SER A 78 -0.96 -2.27 -9.47
N GLU A 79 0.01 -2.94 -10.10
CA GLU A 79 1.43 -2.86 -9.75
C GLU A 79 2.06 -1.77 -10.62
N VAL A 80 2.81 -0.87 -10.00
CA VAL A 80 3.31 0.36 -10.62
C VAL A 80 4.83 0.29 -10.66
N SER A 81 5.42 0.49 -11.83
CA SER A 81 6.87 0.66 -11.94
C SER A 81 7.23 2.08 -11.55
N THR A 82 7.98 2.23 -10.46
CA THR A 82 8.76 3.44 -10.17
C THR A 82 10.13 3.24 -10.82
N TYR A 83 10.52 4.14 -11.73
CA TYR A 83 11.79 4.11 -12.48
C TYR A 83 12.83 4.98 -11.81
#